data_AF-A0A962HTG1-F1
#
_entry.id   AF-A0A962HTG1-F1
#
_cell.length_a   1.000
_cell.length_b   1.000
_cell.length_c   1.000
_cell.angle_alpha   90.00
_cell.angle_beta   90.00
_cell.angle_gamma   90.00
#
_symmetry.space_group_name_H-M   'P 1'
#
loop_
_entity.id
_entity.type
_entity.pdbx_description
1 polymer ?
#
loop_
_entity_poly.entity_id
_entity_poly.type
_entity_poly.pdbx_seq_one_letter_code
_entity_poly.pdbx_strand_id
1 'polypeptide(L)'
;MRHPTARKLAAAGSVVAAIAGLVGTAANLERLPVYLCRVPVIHGLCGWLTIGNVAGKDEEKAWREAQAATDTRALRAYLISYPTGTYVGEATTRLAACRTTRREVWTPEKRTLPLYLSASAGTGATREAAQAAARQRGAKDAADLCAGFTGEFKLRGTSTEIGDWLCRERKDGASCGFEGTAICDVEVRRLISEETCR
;
A
#
# COMPACT_ATOMS: atom_id res chain seq x y z
N MET A 1 -34.48 -94.48 -12.37
CA MET A 1 -33.05 -94.32 -12.71
C MET A 1 -32.75 -92.88 -13.12
N ARG A 2 -32.20 -92.07 -12.22
CA ARG A 2 -31.03 -91.19 -12.43
C ARG A 2 -30.88 -90.31 -11.19
N HIS A 3 -29.76 -90.53 -10.51
CA HIS A 3 -29.22 -89.78 -9.39
C HIS A 3 -28.38 -88.58 -9.92
N PRO A 4 -27.84 -87.71 -9.05
CA PRO A 4 -27.88 -86.25 -9.16
C PRO A 4 -26.51 -85.64 -9.52
N THR A 5 -26.45 -84.32 -9.74
CA THR A 5 -25.27 -83.46 -9.49
C THR A 5 -25.74 -81.98 -9.53
N ALA A 6 -25.71 -81.25 -8.43
CA ALA A 6 -24.58 -80.52 -7.84
C ALA A 6 -24.49 -79.06 -8.35
N ARG A 7 -24.72 -78.08 -7.46
CA ARG A 7 -23.71 -77.06 -7.07
C ARG A 7 -24.29 -75.94 -6.19
N LYS A 8 -23.56 -75.74 -5.09
CA LYS A 8 -23.41 -74.59 -4.20
C LYS A 8 -23.74 -73.21 -4.81
N LEU A 9 -24.53 -72.41 -4.10
CA LEU A 9 -24.52 -70.94 -4.05
C LEU A 9 -24.91 -70.56 -2.61
N ALA A 10 -23.95 -70.36 -1.71
CA ALA A 10 -23.26 -69.09 -1.46
C ALA A 10 -24.21 -68.00 -0.91
N ALA A 11 -24.15 -67.83 0.41
CA ALA A 11 -24.78 -66.76 1.17
C ALA A 11 -24.25 -65.40 0.70
N ALA A 12 -25.14 -64.59 0.12
CA ALA A 12 -24.90 -63.19 -0.15
C ALA A 12 -26.21 -62.44 0.09
N GLY A 13 -26.40 -61.94 1.31
CA GLY A 13 -27.59 -61.14 1.62
C GLY A 13 -27.79 -60.95 3.10
N SER A 14 -26.89 -60.24 3.79
CA SER A 14 -27.13 -59.62 5.10
C SER A 14 -25.92 -58.78 5.56
N VAL A 15 -25.63 -57.66 4.90
CA VAL A 15 -24.79 -56.58 5.50
C VAL A 15 -25.38 -55.17 5.26
N VAL A 16 -26.33 -54.99 4.34
CA VAL A 16 -26.93 -53.67 4.07
C VAL A 16 -27.98 -53.24 5.13
N ALA A 17 -28.38 -54.12 6.05
CA ALA A 17 -29.43 -53.83 7.04
C ALA A 17 -28.91 -53.54 8.47
N ALA A 18 -27.75 -52.90 8.61
CA ALA A 18 -27.22 -52.48 9.93
C ALA A 18 -26.81 -51.00 10.03
N ILE A 19 -27.16 -50.15 9.05
CA ILE A 19 -26.97 -48.68 9.13
C ILE A 19 -28.30 -47.94 9.36
N ALA A 20 -29.44 -48.61 9.25
CA ALA A 20 -30.77 -48.01 9.46
C ALA A 20 -31.30 -48.10 10.92
N GLY A 21 -30.41 -48.22 11.92
CA GLY A 21 -30.77 -48.49 13.33
C GLY A 21 -30.41 -47.39 14.34
N LEU A 22 -29.93 -46.22 13.90
CA LEU A 22 -29.56 -45.10 14.77
C LEU A 22 -30.26 -43.79 14.35
N VAL A 23 -31.58 -43.86 14.11
CA VAL A 23 -32.43 -42.67 13.85
C VAL A 23 -33.36 -42.40 15.04
N GLY A 24 -32.91 -42.71 16.27
CA GLY A 24 -33.74 -42.70 17.48
C GLY A 24 -33.48 -41.58 18.49
N THR A 25 -32.46 -40.74 18.32
CA THR A 25 -32.16 -39.61 19.24
C THR A 25 -31.89 -38.32 18.47
N ALA A 26 -32.81 -37.97 17.56
CA ALA A 26 -32.74 -36.80 16.70
C ALA A 26 -33.17 -35.49 17.40
N ALA A 27 -32.58 -35.17 18.55
CA ALA A 27 -32.75 -33.86 19.21
C ALA A 27 -31.43 -33.13 19.52
N ASN A 28 -30.27 -33.70 19.16
CA ASN A 28 -28.96 -33.03 19.28
C ASN A 28 -28.03 -33.30 18.07
N LEU A 29 -28.57 -33.86 16.98
CA LEU A 29 -27.80 -34.28 15.81
C LEU A 29 -27.38 -33.11 14.89
N GLU A 30 -27.87 -31.90 15.13
CA GLU A 30 -27.49 -30.70 14.38
C GLU A 30 -26.05 -30.25 14.67
N ARG A 31 -25.47 -30.66 15.82
CA ARG A 31 -24.10 -30.29 16.23
C ARG A 31 -23.04 -31.36 15.93
N LEU A 32 -23.43 -32.60 15.61
CA LEU A 32 -22.48 -33.69 15.34
C LEU A 32 -21.48 -33.41 14.20
N PRO A 33 -21.86 -32.76 13.08
CA PRO A 33 -20.90 -32.43 12.02
C PRO A 33 -19.76 -31.54 12.53
N VAL A 34 -20.07 -30.57 13.39
CA VAL A 34 -19.09 -29.61 13.93
C VAL A 34 -18.09 -30.29 14.86
N TYR A 35 -18.55 -31.23 15.71
CA TYR A 35 -17.67 -31.96 16.62
C TYR A 35 -16.74 -32.95 15.90
N LEU A 36 -17.27 -33.66 14.89
CA LEU A 36 -16.49 -34.61 14.11
C LEU A 36 -15.42 -33.92 13.25
N CYS A 37 -15.71 -32.74 12.73
CA CYS A 37 -14.76 -31.96 11.93
C CYS A 37 -13.61 -31.34 12.75
N ARG A 38 -13.68 -31.39 14.08
CA ARG A 38 -12.58 -30.97 14.98
C ARG A 38 -11.58 -32.11 15.29
N VAL A 39 -11.87 -33.34 14.87
CA VAL A 39 -10.95 -34.49 15.01
C VAL A 39 -9.83 -34.39 13.95
N PRO A 40 -8.53 -34.44 14.33
CA PRO A 40 -7.41 -34.19 13.41
C PRO A 40 -7.41 -35.03 12.12
N VAL A 41 -7.91 -36.27 12.21
CA VAL A 41 -7.96 -37.23 11.09
C VAL A 41 -9.02 -36.83 10.05
N ILE A 42 -10.10 -36.14 10.47
CA ILE A 42 -11.27 -35.83 9.65
C ILE A 42 -11.29 -34.34 9.25
N HIS A 43 -10.58 -33.48 9.98
CA HIS A 43 -10.51 -32.02 9.80
C HIS A 43 -10.16 -31.60 8.36
N GLY A 44 -9.14 -32.22 7.75
CA GLY A 44 -8.75 -31.91 6.37
C GLY A 44 -9.82 -32.28 5.34
N LEU A 45 -10.57 -33.35 5.62
CA LEU A 45 -11.63 -33.85 4.74
C LEU A 45 -12.90 -32.98 4.86
N CYS A 46 -13.21 -32.51 6.08
CA CYS A 46 -14.27 -31.52 6.30
C CYS A 46 -13.96 -30.16 5.66
N GLY A 47 -12.71 -29.68 5.78
CA GLY A 47 -12.29 -28.43 5.16
C GLY A 47 -12.34 -28.48 3.62
N TRP A 48 -12.01 -29.63 3.02
CA TRP A 48 -12.16 -29.84 1.58
C TRP A 48 -13.63 -29.89 1.14
N LEU A 49 -14.50 -30.56 1.89
CA LEU A 49 -15.92 -30.69 1.56
C LEU A 49 -16.78 -29.52 2.05
N THR A 50 -16.20 -28.49 2.69
CA THR A 50 -16.92 -27.37 3.34
C THR A 50 -17.98 -27.82 4.35
N ILE A 51 -17.79 -28.98 4.98
CA ILE A 51 -18.73 -29.54 5.95
C ILE A 51 -18.41 -28.99 7.34
N GLY A 52 -19.41 -28.44 8.03
CA GLY A 52 -19.28 -28.02 9.43
C GLY A 52 -18.59 -26.66 9.65
N ASN A 53 -18.43 -25.83 8.61
CA ASN A 53 -17.81 -24.50 8.67
C ASN A 53 -16.38 -24.53 9.27
N VAL A 54 -15.56 -25.46 8.78
CA VAL A 54 -14.17 -25.63 9.19
C VAL A 54 -13.26 -25.27 8.03
N ALA A 55 -12.25 -24.44 8.29
CA ALA A 55 -11.30 -24.01 7.29
C ALA A 55 -10.33 -25.15 6.91
N GLY A 56 -10.00 -25.27 5.63
CA GLY A 56 -8.89 -26.11 5.17
C GLY A 56 -7.54 -25.55 5.63
N LYS A 57 -6.48 -26.36 5.60
CA LYS A 57 -5.13 -25.94 6.03
C LYS A 57 -4.59 -24.70 5.30
N ASP A 58 -4.88 -24.60 3.99
CA ASP A 58 -4.44 -23.46 3.17
C ASP A 58 -5.22 -22.20 3.52
N GLU A 59 -6.53 -22.33 3.74
CA GLU A 59 -7.38 -21.23 4.21
C GLU A 59 -6.95 -20.74 5.59
N GLU A 60 -6.69 -21.65 6.54
CA GLU A 60 -6.18 -21.27 7.87
C GLU A 60 -4.87 -20.51 7.79
N LYS A 61 -3.97 -20.92 6.90
CA LYS A 61 -2.70 -20.21 6.68
C LYS A 61 -2.95 -18.81 6.14
N ALA A 62 -3.75 -18.69 5.08
CA ALA A 62 -4.11 -17.41 4.49
C ALA A 62 -4.83 -16.50 5.50
N TRP A 63 -5.67 -17.08 6.35
CA TRP A 63 -6.38 -16.36 7.40
C TRP A 63 -5.42 -15.86 8.48
N ARG A 64 -4.46 -16.67 8.95
CA ARG A 64 -3.43 -16.22 9.91
C ARG A 64 -2.63 -15.05 9.37
N GLU A 65 -2.25 -15.08 8.10
CA GLU A 65 -1.56 -13.97 7.43
C GLU A 65 -2.44 -12.72 7.36
N ALA A 66 -3.71 -12.87 6.96
CA ALA A 66 -4.67 -11.76 6.92
C ALA A 66 -4.96 -11.17 8.31
N GLN A 67 -4.98 -12.00 9.36
CA GLN A 67 -5.20 -11.53 10.72
C GLN A 67 -4.04 -10.69 11.26
N ALA A 68 -2.81 -11.04 10.90
CA ALA A 68 -1.60 -10.34 11.34
C ALA A 68 -1.38 -9.00 10.62
N ALA A 69 -2.07 -8.76 9.50
CA ALA A 69 -1.95 -7.53 8.74
C ALA A 69 -2.63 -6.35 9.43
N THR A 70 -1.98 -5.19 9.37
CA THR A 70 -2.50 -3.91 9.88
C THR A 70 -3.18 -3.07 8.81
N ASP A 71 -3.10 -3.49 7.55
CA ASP A 71 -3.74 -2.85 6.40
C ASP A 71 -4.85 -3.73 5.80
N THR A 72 -5.68 -3.12 4.96
CA THR A 72 -6.84 -3.75 4.31
C THR A 72 -6.45 -4.76 3.23
N ARG A 73 -5.20 -4.74 2.75
CA ARG A 73 -4.79 -5.49 1.55
C ARG A 73 -4.89 -6.98 1.78
N ALA A 74 -4.42 -7.46 2.93
CA ALA A 74 -4.43 -8.88 3.26
C ALA A 74 -5.86 -9.40 3.50
N LEU A 75 -6.72 -8.61 4.16
CA LEU A 75 -8.14 -8.96 4.36
C LEU A 75 -8.88 -9.05 3.01
N ARG A 76 -8.67 -8.07 2.11
CA ARG A 76 -9.25 -8.10 0.76
C ARG A 76 -8.74 -9.30 -0.05
N ALA A 77 -7.44 -9.60 0.03
CA ALA A 77 -6.86 -10.76 -0.65
C ALA A 77 -7.44 -12.08 -0.14
N TYR A 78 -7.63 -12.23 1.17
CA TYR A 78 -8.30 -13.40 1.75
C TYR A 78 -9.74 -13.56 1.22
N LEU A 79 -10.52 -12.47 1.20
CA LEU A 79 -11.90 -12.49 0.69
C LEU A 79 -12.00 -12.83 -0.81
N ILE A 80 -10.99 -12.45 -1.61
CA ILE A 80 -10.92 -12.81 -3.03
C ILE A 80 -10.58 -14.30 -3.19
N SER A 81 -9.62 -14.81 -2.43
CA SER A 81 -9.16 -16.20 -2.52
C SER A 81 -10.13 -17.21 -1.92
N TYR A 82 -10.91 -16.80 -0.91
CA TYR A 82 -11.85 -17.64 -0.18
C TYR A 82 -13.23 -16.96 -0.05
N PRO A 83 -13.95 -16.74 -1.16
CA PRO A 83 -15.21 -15.96 -1.16
C PRO A 83 -16.36 -16.63 -0.39
N THR A 84 -16.29 -17.95 -0.22
CA THR A 84 -17.21 -18.76 0.61
C THR A 84 -16.48 -19.44 1.77
N GLY A 85 -15.33 -18.88 2.18
CA GLY A 85 -14.51 -19.40 3.28
C GLY A 85 -15.16 -19.26 4.65
N THR A 86 -14.63 -20.01 5.60
CA THR A 86 -15.07 -20.04 7.01
C THR A 86 -14.93 -18.67 7.68
N TYR A 87 -13.87 -17.92 7.37
CA TYR A 87 -13.58 -16.62 8.01
C TYR A 87 -14.11 -15.41 7.24
N VAL A 88 -14.95 -15.60 6.20
CA VAL A 88 -15.51 -14.49 5.41
C VAL A 88 -16.26 -13.48 6.28
N GLY A 89 -17.08 -13.95 7.23
CA GLY A 89 -17.82 -13.07 8.14
C GLY A 89 -16.91 -12.22 9.03
N GLU A 90 -15.83 -12.80 9.52
CA GLU A 90 -14.84 -12.09 10.35
C GLU A 90 -14.01 -11.12 9.51
N ALA A 91 -13.54 -11.56 8.34
CA ALA A 91 -12.76 -10.76 7.41
C ALA A 91 -13.54 -9.52 6.92
N THR A 92 -14.82 -9.69 6.58
CA THR A 92 -15.70 -8.58 6.19
C THR A 92 -15.95 -7.61 7.35
N THR A 93 -16.19 -8.13 8.56
CA THR A 93 -16.38 -7.29 9.76
C THR A 93 -15.12 -6.47 10.07
N ARG A 94 -13.94 -7.10 10.04
CA ARG A 94 -12.66 -6.41 10.24
C ARG A 94 -12.40 -5.38 9.15
N LEU A 95 -12.67 -5.72 7.88
CA LEU A 95 -12.51 -4.81 6.76
C LEU A 95 -13.43 -3.58 6.90
N ALA A 96 -14.67 -3.76 7.36
CA ALA A 96 -15.61 -2.68 7.64
C ALA A 96 -15.19 -1.82 8.84
N ALA A 97 -14.45 -2.39 9.80
CA ALA A 97 -13.89 -1.64 10.94
C ALA A 97 -12.63 -0.85 10.58
N CYS A 98 -11.99 -1.13 9.44
CA CYS A 98 -10.82 -0.38 8.97
C CYS A 98 -11.16 1.09 8.74
N ARG A 99 -10.24 1.97 9.12
CA ARG A 99 -10.41 3.42 8.98
C ARG A 99 -9.40 3.95 7.99
N THR A 100 -9.87 4.75 7.05
CA THR A 100 -8.99 5.56 6.20
C THR A 100 -8.73 6.89 6.90
N THR A 101 -7.49 7.12 7.29
CA THR A 101 -7.06 8.42 7.82
C THR A 101 -6.34 9.18 6.72
N ARG A 102 -6.72 10.45 6.52
CA ARG A 102 -5.96 11.36 5.67
C ARG A 102 -4.99 12.12 6.54
N ARG A 103 -3.70 11.97 6.27
CA ARG A 103 -2.66 12.77 6.92
C ARG A 103 -2.00 13.70 5.93
N GLU A 104 -1.71 14.89 6.41
CA GLU A 104 -0.90 15.85 5.69
C GLU A 104 0.57 15.50 5.86
N VAL A 105 1.29 15.48 4.75
CA VAL A 105 2.73 15.30 4.71
C VAL A 105 3.36 16.41 3.90
N TRP A 106 4.55 16.81 4.34
CA TRP A 106 5.36 17.82 3.68
C TRP A 106 6.52 17.10 3.00
N THR A 107 6.53 17.11 1.66
CA THR A 107 7.56 16.41 0.87
C THR A 107 8.55 17.42 0.29
N PRO A 108 9.86 17.28 0.52
CA PRO A 108 10.87 18.15 -0.08
C PRO A 108 10.86 18.08 -1.61
N GLU A 109 10.97 19.24 -2.25
CA GLU A 109 11.06 19.39 -3.71
C GLU A 109 11.86 20.64 -4.07
N LYS A 110 12.51 20.65 -5.23
CA LYS A 110 13.19 21.82 -5.78
C LYS A 110 12.35 22.44 -6.88
N ARG A 111 12.05 23.74 -6.77
CA ARG A 111 11.40 24.52 -7.83
C ARG A 111 12.42 25.45 -8.46
N THR A 112 12.44 25.51 -9.78
CA THR A 112 13.35 26.36 -10.54
C THR A 112 12.56 27.50 -11.19
N LEU A 113 13.05 28.72 -11.04
CA LEU A 113 12.49 29.91 -11.66
C LEU A 113 13.57 30.60 -12.50
N PRO A 114 13.26 31.08 -13.71
CA PRO A 114 14.22 31.87 -14.49
C PRO A 114 14.67 33.10 -13.71
N LEU A 115 15.97 33.37 -13.72
CA LEU A 115 16.57 34.54 -13.11
C LEU A 115 17.44 35.26 -14.13
N TYR A 116 17.06 36.49 -14.47
CA TYR A 116 17.83 37.35 -15.36
C TYR A 116 18.28 38.60 -14.60
N LEU A 117 19.60 38.80 -14.53
CA LEU A 117 20.18 39.99 -13.91
C LEU A 117 20.87 40.84 -14.98
N SER A 118 20.40 42.07 -15.16
CA SER A 118 21.00 42.98 -16.14
C SER A 118 22.39 43.47 -15.70
N ALA A 119 23.31 43.57 -16.66
CA ALA A 119 24.66 44.08 -16.42
C ALA A 119 24.69 45.55 -15.99
N SER A 120 23.64 46.31 -16.31
CA SER A 120 23.53 47.74 -15.98
C SER A 120 23.24 48.02 -14.50
N ALA A 121 22.82 47.02 -13.72
CA ALA A 121 22.34 47.21 -12.35
C ALA A 121 23.46 47.36 -11.29
N GLY A 122 24.74 47.35 -11.69
CA GLY A 122 25.83 47.61 -10.75
C GLY A 122 27.21 47.63 -11.39
N THR A 123 28.14 48.32 -10.73
CA THR A 123 29.50 48.55 -11.21
C THR A 123 30.51 48.14 -10.16
N GLY A 124 31.53 47.40 -10.56
CA GLY A 124 32.69 47.07 -9.72
C GLY A 124 33.97 47.65 -10.31
N ALA A 125 34.97 47.92 -9.47
CA ALA A 125 36.26 48.43 -9.92
C ALA A 125 36.98 47.45 -10.89
N THR A 126 36.71 46.15 -10.75
CA THR A 126 37.21 45.09 -11.63
C THR A 126 36.05 44.20 -12.08
N ARG A 127 36.30 43.38 -13.11
CA ARG A 127 35.35 42.35 -13.55
C ARG A 127 34.97 41.39 -12.42
N GLU A 128 35.93 40.88 -11.64
CA GLU A 128 35.61 40.03 -10.48
C GLU A 128 34.76 40.76 -9.44
N ALA A 129 35.07 42.02 -9.12
CA ALA A 129 34.26 42.79 -8.18
C ALA A 129 32.83 42.98 -8.70
N ALA A 130 32.68 43.25 -10.00
CA ALA A 130 31.38 43.39 -10.65
C ALA A 130 30.58 42.07 -10.65
N GLN A 131 31.25 40.93 -10.89
CA GLN A 131 30.64 39.60 -10.80
C GLN A 131 30.23 39.28 -9.36
N ALA A 132 31.07 39.54 -8.37
CA ALA A 132 30.75 39.32 -6.95
C ALA A 132 29.51 40.14 -6.54
N ALA A 133 29.44 41.41 -6.92
CA ALA A 133 28.28 42.25 -6.68
C ALA A 133 27.02 41.73 -7.40
N ALA A 134 27.17 41.22 -8.63
CA ALA A 134 26.08 40.58 -9.36
C ALA A 134 25.56 39.32 -8.66
N ARG A 135 26.45 38.47 -8.09
CA ARG A 135 26.03 37.29 -7.31
C ARG A 135 25.21 37.68 -6.09
N GLN A 136 25.60 38.72 -5.38
CA GLN A 136 24.85 39.21 -4.22
C GLN A 136 23.46 39.71 -4.60
N ARG A 137 23.35 40.48 -5.70
CA ARG A 137 22.05 40.93 -6.22
C ARG A 137 21.20 39.75 -6.68
N GLY A 138 21.77 38.83 -7.46
CA GLY A 138 21.08 37.63 -7.92
C GLY A 138 20.59 36.73 -6.77
N ALA A 139 21.34 36.63 -5.68
CA ALA A 139 20.89 35.93 -4.47
C ALA A 139 19.69 36.61 -3.82
N LYS A 140 19.66 37.95 -3.78
CA LYS A 140 18.51 38.72 -3.32
C LYS A 140 17.29 38.54 -4.25
N ASP A 141 17.48 38.68 -5.56
CA ASP A 141 16.41 38.52 -6.54
C ASP A 141 15.85 37.09 -6.53
N ALA A 142 16.70 36.08 -6.37
CA ALA A 142 16.28 34.69 -6.17
C ALA A 142 15.44 34.53 -4.90
N ALA A 143 15.82 35.16 -3.79
CA ALA A 143 15.04 35.13 -2.57
C ALA A 143 13.66 35.79 -2.74
N ASP A 144 13.62 36.93 -3.43
CA ASP A 144 12.37 37.65 -3.72
C ASP A 144 11.46 36.83 -4.66
N LEU A 145 12.02 36.16 -5.67
CA LEU A 145 11.27 35.23 -6.55
C LEU A 145 10.70 34.03 -5.77
N CYS A 146 11.52 33.42 -4.89
CA CYS A 146 11.10 32.27 -4.11
C CYS A 146 10.10 32.63 -2.99
N ALA A 147 10.01 33.90 -2.57
CA ALA A 147 9.11 34.33 -1.50
C ALA A 147 7.63 34.08 -1.80
N GLY A 148 7.26 33.91 -3.08
CA GLY A 148 5.89 33.58 -3.49
C GLY A 148 5.43 32.17 -3.09
N PHE A 149 6.34 31.25 -2.77
CA PHE A 149 6.00 29.88 -2.34
C PHE A 149 5.40 29.86 -0.94
N THR A 150 4.08 29.99 -0.88
CA THR A 150 3.26 29.99 0.34
C THR A 150 2.06 29.05 0.20
N GLY A 151 1.30 28.85 1.28
CA GLY A 151 0.09 28.03 1.27
C GLY A 151 0.39 26.54 1.13
N GLU A 152 0.31 26.00 -0.10
CA GLU A 152 0.66 24.60 -0.40
C GLU A 152 2.17 24.33 -0.39
N PHE A 153 2.96 25.39 -0.30
CA PHE A 153 4.41 25.32 -0.23
C PHE A 153 4.93 25.92 1.07
N LYS A 154 5.99 25.33 1.60
CA LYS A 154 6.84 25.91 2.65
C LYS A 154 8.23 26.13 2.09
N LEU A 155 8.64 27.38 1.95
CA LEU A 155 10.01 27.70 1.57
C LEU A 155 10.99 27.26 2.67
N ARG A 156 12.00 26.48 2.29
CA ARG A 156 13.08 25.98 3.16
C ARG A 156 14.40 26.65 2.89
N GLY A 157 14.66 27.00 1.63
CA GLY A 157 15.90 27.62 1.22
C GLY A 157 15.83 28.19 -0.18
N THR A 158 16.81 29.04 -0.49
CA THR A 158 16.94 29.71 -1.77
C THR A 158 18.40 29.68 -2.18
N SER A 159 18.67 29.31 -3.42
CA SER A 159 20.00 29.37 -4.01
C SER A 159 19.91 29.81 -5.47
N THR A 160 21.07 30.12 -6.05
CA THR A 160 21.17 30.59 -7.44
C THR A 160 22.14 29.72 -8.20
N GLU A 161 21.71 29.24 -9.37
CA GLU A 161 22.58 28.65 -10.36
C GLU A 161 22.87 29.70 -11.43
N ILE A 162 24.15 30.02 -11.61
CA ILE A 162 24.60 31.06 -12.53
C ILE A 162 24.99 30.39 -13.84
N GLY A 163 24.34 30.80 -14.94
CA GLY A 163 24.71 30.41 -16.28
C GLY A 163 25.65 31.45 -16.91
N ASP A 164 25.23 32.00 -18.04
CA ASP A 164 26.07 32.88 -18.85
C ASP A 164 26.25 34.27 -18.25
N TRP A 165 27.50 34.72 -18.18
CA TRP A 165 27.86 36.04 -17.71
C TRP A 165 27.74 37.09 -18.82
N LEU A 166 27.03 38.17 -18.53
CA LEU A 166 26.93 39.35 -19.38
C LEU A 166 27.74 40.48 -18.72
N CYS A 167 29.00 40.62 -19.10
CA CYS A 167 29.89 41.65 -18.55
C CYS A 167 30.27 42.68 -19.62
N ARG A 168 30.27 43.95 -19.23
CA ARG A 168 30.74 45.08 -20.05
C ARG A 168 31.79 45.87 -19.29
N GLU A 169 32.94 46.07 -19.91
CA GLU A 169 33.99 46.96 -19.42
C GLU A 169 33.57 48.42 -19.65
N ARG A 170 33.90 49.29 -18.70
CA ARG A 170 33.62 50.72 -18.72
C ARG A 170 34.88 51.49 -18.31
N LYS A 171 34.89 52.80 -18.54
CA LYS A 171 36.03 53.66 -18.14
C LYS A 171 36.32 53.61 -16.64
N ASP A 172 35.27 53.40 -15.83
CA ASP A 172 35.34 53.43 -14.36
C ASP A 172 35.21 52.02 -13.73
N GLY A 173 35.57 50.97 -14.47
CA GLY A 173 35.49 49.57 -14.01
C GLY A 173 34.57 48.71 -14.88
N ALA A 174 34.00 47.64 -14.32
CA ALA A 174 33.16 46.70 -15.06
C ALA A 174 31.73 46.68 -14.53
N SER A 175 30.78 46.31 -15.39
CA SER A 175 29.39 46.08 -15.03
C SER A 175 28.98 44.69 -15.50
N CYS A 176 28.52 43.84 -14.57
CA CYS A 176 28.20 42.44 -14.85
C CYS A 176 26.79 42.07 -14.40
N GLY A 177 26.17 41.22 -15.20
CA GLY A 177 24.92 40.54 -14.96
C GLY A 177 25.04 39.09 -15.45
N PHE A 178 23.96 38.32 -15.35
CA PHE A 178 23.96 36.94 -15.81
C PHE A 178 22.56 36.44 -16.11
N GLU A 179 22.49 35.40 -16.92
CA GLU A 179 21.32 34.55 -17.07
C GLU A 179 21.50 33.33 -16.17
N GLY A 180 20.46 32.94 -15.44
CA GLY A 180 20.56 31.85 -14.49
C GLY A 180 19.20 31.40 -13.98
N THR A 181 19.24 30.64 -12.89
CA THR A 181 18.06 30.02 -12.29
C THR A 181 18.06 30.26 -10.79
N ALA A 182 16.93 30.70 -10.25
CA ALA A 182 16.66 30.65 -8.83
C ALA A 182 16.16 29.26 -8.46
N ILE A 183 16.82 28.61 -7.52
CA ILE A 183 16.43 27.30 -6.97
C ILE A 183 15.76 27.55 -5.62
N CYS A 184 14.48 27.25 -5.54
CA CYS A 184 13.68 27.33 -4.33
C CYS A 184 13.53 25.92 -3.75
N ASP A 185 14.21 25.65 -2.65
CA ASP A 185 14.00 24.44 -1.87
C ASP A 185 12.70 24.61 -1.09
N VAL A 186 11.68 23.83 -1.44
CA VAL A 186 10.36 23.91 -0.83
C VAL A 186 9.96 22.56 -0.27
N GLU A 187 9.07 22.56 0.71
CA GLU A 187 8.24 21.39 0.99
C GLU A 187 6.85 21.61 0.40
N VAL A 188 6.35 20.60 -0.29
CA VAL A 188 5.01 20.60 -0.87
C VAL A 188 4.06 19.85 0.04
N ARG A 189 2.91 20.49 0.33
CA ARG A 189 1.80 19.88 1.06
C ARG A 189 1.18 18.77 0.21
N ARG A 190 1.13 17.56 0.75
CA ARG A 190 0.42 16.43 0.16
C ARG A 190 -0.51 15.82 1.19
N LEU A 191 -1.69 15.43 0.75
CA LEU A 191 -2.60 14.61 1.54
C LEU A 191 -2.40 13.16 1.12
N ILE A 192 -1.97 12.32 2.05
CA ILE A 192 -1.89 10.88 1.81
C ILE A 192 -2.96 10.17 2.63
N SER A 193 -3.51 9.10 2.05
CA SER A 193 -4.51 8.25 2.68
C SER A 193 -3.83 6.99 3.20
N GLU A 194 -3.95 6.73 4.50
CA GLU A 194 -3.49 5.50 5.13
C GLU A 194 -4.71 4.75 5.65
N GLU A 195 -4.82 3.48 5.28
CA GLU A 195 -5.86 2.59 5.81
C GLU A 195 -5.28 1.81 6.99
N THR A 196 -5.94 1.84 8.13
CA THR A 196 -5.54 1.07 9.32
C THR A 196 -6.71 0.22 9.79
N CYS A 197 -6.44 -1.07 9.97
CA CYS A 197 -7.36 -2.04 10.51
C CYS A 197 -6.92 -2.39 11.94
N ARG A 198 -7.78 -2.15 12.93
CA ARG A 198 -7.56 -2.53 14.33
C ARG A 198 -8.66 -3.45 14.80
#